data_AF-Q9U7I0-F1
#
_entry.id   AF-Q9U7I0-F1
#
_cell.length_a   1.000
_cell.length_b   1.000
_cell.length_c   1.000
_cell.angle_alpha   90.00
_cell.angle_beta   90.00
_cell.angle_gamma   90.00
#
_symmetry.space_group_name_H-M   'P 1'
#
loop_
_entity.id
_entity.type
_entity.pdbx_description
1 polymer ?
#
loop_
_entity_poly.entity_id
_entity_poly.type
_entity_poly.pdbx_seq_one_letter_code
_entity_poly.pdbx_strand_id
1 'polypeptide(L)' 'DQHLSHMKAEKINSKDNLLLEVCLAAQYEGESLVEKHKEFKKTHNDSNIYTIL' A
#
# COMPACT_ATOMS: atom_id res chain seq x y z
N ASP A 1 -0.40 -2.06 -6.81
CA ASP A 1 -1.85 -2.02 -7.00
C ASP A 1 -2.35 -3.03 -8.02
N GLN A 2 -2.83 -4.18 -7.56
CA GLN A 2 -3.66 -5.10 -8.35
C GLN A 2 -5.15 -4.93 -8.00
N HIS A 3 -5.46 -4.20 -6.93
CA HIS A 3 -6.82 -4.11 -6.39
C HIS A 3 -7.70 -3.25 -7.31
N LEU A 4 -7.17 -2.10 -7.77
CA LEU A 4 -7.86 -1.28 -8.74
C LEU A 4 -7.88 -1.90 -10.15
N SER A 5 -6.84 -2.65 -10.52
CA SER A 5 -6.73 -3.25 -11.87
C SER A 5 -7.79 -4.32 -12.17
N HIS A 6 -8.32 -4.98 -11.13
CA HIS A 6 -9.39 -5.98 -11.26
C HIS A 6 -10.78 -5.45 -10.90
N MET A 7 -10.91 -4.14 -10.66
CA MET A 7 -12.18 -3.53 -10.29
C MET A 7 -13.13 -3.53 -11.50
N LYS A 8 -14.30 -4.16 -11.35
CA LYS A 8 -15.33 -4.13 -12.39
C LYS A 8 -15.91 -2.73 -12.49
N ALA A 9 -15.95 -2.16 -13.69
CA ALA A 9 -16.52 -0.83 -13.93
C ALA A 9 -17.98 -0.72 -13.43
N GLU A 10 -18.73 -1.82 -13.48
CA GLU A 10 -20.12 -1.92 -12.99
C GLU A 10 -20.27 -1.74 -11.47
N LYS A 11 -19.20 -1.97 -10.68
CA LYS A 11 -19.18 -1.70 -9.23
C LYS A 11 -19.05 -0.21 -8.91
N ILE A 12 -18.55 0.59 -9.85
CA ILE A 12 -18.42 2.05 -9.74
C ILE A 12 -19.72 2.67 -10.30
N ASN A 13 -20.84 2.40 -9.65
CA ASN A 13 -22.12 3.02 -10.01
C ASN A 13 -22.31 4.40 -9.35
N SER A 14 -21.40 4.80 -8.47
CA SER A 14 -21.39 6.08 -7.74
C SER A 14 -19.97 6.53 -7.42
N LYS A 15 -19.77 7.84 -7.19
CA LYS A 15 -18.48 8.39 -6.72
C LYS A 15 -18.09 7.85 -5.33
N ASP A 16 -19.08 7.53 -4.49
CA ASP A 16 -18.86 7.01 -3.15
C ASP A 16 -18.26 5.61 -3.18
N ASN A 17 -18.70 4.75 -4.12
CA ASN A 17 -18.13 3.42 -4.30
C ASN A 17 -16.67 3.48 -4.77
N LEU A 18 -16.35 4.42 -5.67
CA LEU A 18 -14.96 4.62 -6.11
C LEU A 18 -14.08 5.08 -4.96
N LEU A 19 -14.54 6.05 -4.17
CA LEU A 19 -13.79 6.56 -3.03
C LEU A 19 -13.56 5.45 -1.99
N LEU A 20 -14.58 4.64 -1.69
CA LEU A 20 -14.48 3.52 -0.77
C LEU A 20 -13.43 2.50 -1.23
N GLU A 21 -13.47 2.08 -2.48
CA GLU A 21 -12.54 1.09 -3.03
C GLU A 21 -11.09 1.63 -3.08
N VAL A 22 -10.90 2.92 -3.39
CA VAL A 22 -9.59 3.58 -3.33
C VAL A 22 -9.06 3.66 -1.89
N CYS A 23 -9.90 4.03 -0.92
CA CYS A 23 -9.51 4.06 0.49
C CYS A 23 -9.11 2.68 1.01
N LEU A 24 -9.85 1.63 0.63
CA LEU A 24 -9.52 0.26 0.99
C LEU A 24 -8.20 -0.19 0.38
N ALA A 25 -7.98 0.08 -0.92
CA ALA A 25 -6.72 -0.23 -1.58
C ALA A 25 -5.53 0.49 -0.90
N ALA A 26 -5.68 1.78 -0.61
CA ALA A 26 -4.66 2.58 0.06
C ALA A 26 -4.34 2.07 1.48
N GLN A 27 -5.35 1.61 2.22
CA GLN A 27 -5.16 1.02 3.55
C GLN A 27 -4.32 -0.27 3.46
N TYR A 28 -4.71 -1.21 2.60
CA TYR A 28 -3.99 -2.48 2.42
C TYR A 28 -2.55 -2.27 1.94
N GLU A 29 -2.34 -1.38 0.96
CA GLU A 29 -0.99 -1.08 0.47
C GLU A 29 -0.14 -0.39 1.53
N GLY A 30 -0.74 0.54 2.30
CA GLY A 30 -0.09 1.21 3.42
C GLY A 30 0.36 0.23 4.52
N GLU A 31 -0.49 -0.73 4.87
CA GLU A 31 -0.16 -1.79 5.85
C GLU A 31 0.99 -2.68 5.35
N SER A 32 0.92 -3.13 4.09
CA SER A 32 2.00 -3.94 3.48
C SER A 32 3.34 -3.20 3.45
N LEU A 33 3.32 -1.90 3.16
CA LEU A 33 4.52 -1.07 3.16
C LEU A 33 5.12 -0.96 4.57
N VAL A 34 4.29 -0.76 5.60
CA VAL A 34 4.74 -0.68 6.99
C VAL A 34 5.34 -2.02 7.45
N GLU A 35 4.73 -3.14 7.07
CA GLU A 35 5.26 -4.47 7.38
C GLU A 35 6.61 -4.70 6.71
N LYS A 36 6.71 -4.47 5.39
CA LYS A 36 7.97 -4.58 4.65
C LYS A 36 9.06 -3.68 5.23
N HIS A 37 8.70 -2.47 5.67
CA HIS A 37 9.64 -1.56 6.31
C HIS A 37 10.14 -2.08 7.66
N LYS A 38 9.25 -2.70 8.46
CA LYS A 38 9.64 -3.36 9.72
C LYS A 38 10.55 -4.56 9.46
N GLU A 39 10.26 -5.39 8.47
CA GLU A 39 11.10 -6.52 8.07
C GLU A 39 12.47 -6.07 7.56
N PHE A 40 12.49 -5.02 6.73
CA PHE A 40 13.72 -4.40 6.27
C PHE A 40 14.55 -3.89 7.44
N LYS A 41 13.95 -3.14 8.39
CA LYS A 41 14.64 -2.69 9.61
C LYS A 41 15.14 -3.83 10.49
N LYS A 42 14.41 -4.94 10.60
CA LYS A 42 14.85 -6.12 11.38
C LYS A 42 16.08 -6.80 10.76
N THR A 43 16.08 -6.93 9.44
CA THR A 43 17.19 -7.55 8.68
C THR A 43 18.38 -6.61 8.49
N HIS A 44 18.12 -5.30 8.45
CA HIS A 44 19.10 -4.23 8.29
C HIS A 44 19.20 -3.38 9.56
N ASN A 45 19.21 -4.04 10.73
CA ASN A 45 19.28 -3.39 12.05
C ASN A 45 20.58 -2.57 12.24
N ASP A 46 21.54 -2.76 11.33
CA ASP A 46 22.87 -2.15 11.31
C ASP A 46 23.14 -1.30 10.05
N SER A 47 22.10 -1.03 9.23
CA SER A 47 22.24 -0.02 8.16
C SER A 47 22.22 1.36 8.80
N ASN A 48 23.38 1.73 9.37
CA ASN A 48 23.75 3.10 9.63
C ASN A 48 23.35 3.95 8.42
N ILE A 49 22.56 4.98 8.69
CA ILE A 49 21.98 5.94 7.74
C ILE A 49 23.05 6.70 6.93
N TYR A 50 24.33 6.35 7.05
CA TYR A 50 25.47 7.00 6.39
C TYR A 50 25.87 6.43 5.03
N THR A 51 25.30 5.32 4.55
CA THR A 51 25.72 4.74 3.25
C THR A 51 24.87 5.19 2.05
N ILE A 52 23.93 6.13 2.23
CA ILE A 52 23.11 6.66 1.12
C ILE A 52 23.07 8.21 1.14
N LEU A 53 24.20 8.86 1.38
CA LEU A 53 24.40 10.29 1.09
C LEU A 53 25.64 10.48 0.22
#